data_AF-A0A4Y2FZD9-F1
#
_entry.id   AF-A0A4Y2FZD9-F1
#
_cell.length_a   1.000
_cell.length_b   1.000
_cell.length_c   1.000
_cell.angle_alpha   90.00
_cell.angle_beta   90.00
_cell.angle_gamma   90.00
#
_symmetry.space_group_name_H-M   'P 1'
#
loop_
_entity.id
_entity.type
_entity.pdbx_description
1 polymer ?
#
loop_
_entity_poly.entity_id
_entity_poly.type
_entity_poly.pdbx_seq_one_letter_code
_entity_poly.pdbx_strand_id
1 'polypeptide(L)'
;MINEAWESVPEHTLKRSWRKLALYLENVDQSNDSGSITVTELNGLLKQIPGCGNCEEDDVSSWLDYDADDAGFQLMSDDEIIAQVQKPNSDDDNRESDED
;
A
#
# COMPACT_ATOMS: atom_id res chain seq x y z
N MET A 1 4.93 -23.33 13.64
CA MET A 1 4.91 -23.77 12.23
C MET A 1 5.51 -22.77 11.25
N ILE A 2 4.99 -21.56 11.03
CA ILE A 2 5.65 -20.59 10.12
C ILE A 2 6.87 -19.92 10.78
N ASN A 3 6.78 -19.54 12.05
CA ASN A 3 7.87 -18.86 12.74
C ASN A 3 9.14 -19.74 12.87
N GLU A 4 8.97 -21.02 13.22
CA GLU A 4 10.07 -21.99 13.29
C GLU A 4 10.69 -22.29 11.92
N ALA A 5 9.92 -22.14 10.84
CA ALA A 5 10.45 -22.33 9.49
C ALA A 5 11.45 -21.22 9.13
N TRP A 6 11.24 -19.98 9.59
CA TRP A 6 12.17 -18.87 9.38
C TRP A 6 13.51 -19.07 10.10
N GLU A 7 13.49 -19.65 11.30
CA GLU A 7 14.72 -20.01 12.04
C GLU A 7 15.59 -21.05 11.32
N SER A 8 14.98 -21.87 10.45
CA SER A 8 15.70 -22.87 9.64
C SER A 8 16.32 -22.29 8.37
N VAL A 9 15.97 -21.06 7.99
CA VAL A 9 16.49 -20.42 6.77
C VAL A 9 17.82 -19.76 7.08
N PRO A 10 18.92 -20.17 6.41
CA PRO A 10 20.21 -19.52 6.61
C PRO A 10 20.19 -18.05 6.17
N GLU A 11 20.80 -17.18 6.96
CA GLU A 11 20.87 -15.75 6.71
C GLU A 11 21.38 -15.40 5.31
N HIS A 12 22.39 -16.14 4.82
CA HIS A 12 22.96 -15.92 3.50
C HIS A 12 21.98 -16.21 2.36
N THR A 13 21.00 -17.09 2.57
CA THR A 13 19.94 -17.39 1.61
C THR A 13 19.02 -16.19 1.47
N LEU A 14 18.58 -15.61 2.59
CA LEU A 14 17.77 -14.38 2.60
C LEU A 14 18.53 -13.22 1.95
N LYS A 15 19.79 -13.00 2.33
CA LYS A 15 20.66 -11.96 1.75
C LYS A 15 20.89 -12.13 0.25
N ARG A 16 20.94 -13.37 -0.25
CA ARG A 16 21.14 -13.65 -1.68
C ARG A 16 19.85 -13.45 -2.46
N SER A 17 18.71 -13.86 -1.90
CA SER A 17 17.39 -13.62 -2.48
C SER A 17 17.09 -12.13 -2.55
N TRP A 18 17.38 -11.39 -1.48
CA TRP A 18 17.21 -9.93 -1.44
C TRP A 18 18.10 -9.21 -2.45
N ARG A 19 19.38 -9.59 -2.59
CA ARG A 19 20.26 -9.02 -3.63
C ARG A 19 19.78 -9.26 -5.06
N LYS A 20 19.17 -10.41 -5.33
CA LYS A 20 18.56 -10.67 -6.64
C LYS A 20 17.39 -9.72 -6.90
N LEU A 21 16.50 -9.54 -5.92
CA LEU A 21 15.36 -8.63 -6.02
C LEU A 21 15.81 -7.17 -6.14
N ALA A 22 16.84 -6.75 -5.39
CA ALA A 22 17.38 -5.39 -5.46
C ALA A 22 17.88 -5.03 -6.86
N LEU A 23 18.55 -5.96 -7.57
CA LEU A 23 18.97 -5.75 -8.95
C LEU A 23 17.77 -5.63 -9.92
N TYR A 24 16.66 -6.30 -9.65
CA TYR A 24 15.43 -6.11 -10.44
C TYR A 24 14.82 -4.73 -10.18
N LEU A 25 14.80 -4.27 -8.94
CA LEU A 25 14.28 -2.96 -8.55
C LEU A 25 15.12 -1.80 -9.11
N GLU A 26 16.45 -1.96 -9.18
CA GLU A 26 17.36 -0.96 -9.74
C GLU A 26 17.25 -0.83 -11.28
N ASN A 27 16.80 -1.89 -11.96
CA ASN A 27 16.58 -1.90 -13.42
C ASN A 27 15.11 -1.70 -13.83
N VAL A 28 14.18 -1.64 -12.87
CA VAL A 28 12.85 -1.14 -13.14
C VAL A 28 13.04 0.36 -13.36
N ASP A 29 13.00 0.74 -14.64
CA ASP A 29 12.80 2.12 -15.04
C ASP A 29 11.71 2.66 -14.11
N GLN A 30 12.02 3.73 -13.37
CA GLN A 30 11.03 4.48 -12.58
C GLN A 30 10.13 5.19 -13.58
N SER A 31 9.42 4.41 -14.36
CA SER A 31 8.30 4.85 -15.14
C SER A 31 7.29 5.31 -14.12
N ASN A 32 7.40 6.61 -13.78
CA ASN A 32 6.37 7.38 -13.10
C ASN A 32 5.08 7.44 -13.93
N ASP A 33 5.02 6.76 -15.08
CA ASP A 33 3.79 6.19 -15.59
C ASP A 33 3.37 5.02 -14.67
N SER A 34 3.07 5.36 -13.41
CA SER A 34 1.90 4.75 -12.80
C SER A 34 0.78 5.16 -13.73
N GLY A 35 0.53 4.33 -14.74
CA GLY A 35 -0.60 4.45 -15.65
C GLY A 35 -1.84 4.28 -14.78
N SER A 36 -2.17 5.35 -14.06
CA SER A 36 -3.31 5.41 -13.18
C SER A 36 -4.50 5.26 -14.08
N ILE A 37 -5.09 4.07 -14.01
CA ILE A 37 -6.27 3.76 -14.80
C ILE A 37 -7.33 4.78 -14.43
N THR A 38 -7.78 5.54 -15.43
CA THR A 38 -8.79 6.55 -15.17
C THR A 38 -10.12 5.87 -14.85
N VAL A 39 -10.98 6.53 -14.06
CA VAL A 39 -12.34 6.04 -13.75
C VAL A 39 -13.09 5.66 -15.03
N THR A 40 -12.94 6.47 -16.08
CA THR A 40 -13.55 6.25 -17.41
C THR A 40 -13.00 4.99 -18.09
N GLU A 41 -11.69 4.77 -18.03
CA GLU A 41 -11.06 3.58 -18.62
C GLU A 41 -11.50 2.30 -17.90
N LEU A 42 -11.53 2.33 -16.56
CA LEU A 42 -11.97 1.21 -15.72
C LEU A 42 -13.47 0.91 -15.94
N ASN A 43 -14.31 1.95 -15.99
CA ASN A 43 -15.72 1.81 -16.33
C ASN A 43 -15.90 1.18 -17.72
N GLY A 44 -15.13 1.62 -18.72
CA GLY A 44 -15.15 1.03 -20.07
C GLY A 44 -14.80 -0.46 -20.10
N LEU A 45 -13.90 -0.92 -19.21
CA LEU A 45 -13.60 -2.34 -19.04
C LEU A 45 -14.73 -3.08 -18.33
N LEU A 46 -15.33 -2.49 -17.28
CA LEU A 46 -16.46 -3.08 -16.56
C LEU A 46 -17.67 -3.29 -17.48
N LYS A 47 -17.96 -2.35 -18.38
CA LYS A 47 -19.06 -2.50 -19.35
C LYS A 47 -18.87 -3.69 -20.31
N GLN A 48 -17.65 -4.23 -20.46
CA GLN A 48 -17.39 -5.42 -21.27
C GLN A 48 -17.69 -6.74 -20.53
N ILE A 49 -17.82 -6.70 -19.20
CA ILE A 49 -18.09 -7.89 -18.39
C ILE A 49 -19.62 -8.14 -18.34
N PRO A 50 -20.10 -9.32 -18.76
CA PRO A 50 -21.52 -9.65 -18.67
C PRO A 50 -22.03 -9.54 -17.23
N GLY A 51 -23.08 -8.76 -17.02
CA GLY A 51 -23.65 -8.50 -15.68
C GLY A 51 -23.17 -7.20 -15.02
N CYS A 52 -22.12 -6.56 -15.53
CA CYS A 52 -21.58 -5.28 -15.01
C CYS A 52 -22.06 -4.04 -15.79
N GLY A 53 -22.98 -4.21 -16.76
CA GLY A 53 -23.46 -3.11 -17.59
C GLY A 53 -24.18 -1.98 -16.84
N ASN A 54 -24.56 -2.20 -15.57
CA ASN A 54 -25.25 -1.22 -14.72
C ASN A 54 -24.30 -0.45 -13.78
N CYS A 55 -22.99 -0.75 -13.78
CA CYS A 55 -22.00 0.01 -13.05
C CYS A 55 -21.75 1.33 -13.78
N GLU A 56 -22.02 2.46 -13.15
CA GLU A 56 -21.74 3.78 -13.69
C GLU A 56 -20.39 4.32 -13.16
N GLU A 57 -19.89 5.39 -13.77
CA GLU A 57 -18.61 6.00 -13.35
C GLU A 57 -18.63 6.43 -11.88
N ASP A 58 -19.79 6.89 -11.39
CA ASP A 58 -20.00 7.26 -9.99
C ASP A 58 -19.83 6.06 -9.04
N ASP A 59 -20.25 4.86 -9.46
CA ASP A 59 -20.06 3.62 -8.69
C ASP A 59 -18.57 3.25 -8.64
N VAL A 60 -17.86 3.44 -9.75
CA VAL A 60 -16.41 3.17 -9.87
C VAL A 60 -15.61 4.17 -9.04
N SER A 61 -15.96 5.46 -9.08
CA SER A 61 -15.32 6.48 -8.25
C SER A 61 -15.53 6.18 -6.77
N SER A 62 -16.78 5.92 -6.36
CA SER A 62 -17.11 5.59 -4.97
C SER A 62 -16.35 4.35 -4.48
N TRP A 63 -16.10 3.37 -5.37
CA TRP A 63 -15.33 2.18 -5.04
C TRP A 63 -13.84 2.47 -4.89
N LEU A 64 -13.25 3.30 -5.75
CA LEU A 64 -11.85 3.70 -5.64
C LEU A 64 -11.58 4.61 -4.44
N ASP A 65 -12.55 5.45 -4.09
CA ASP A 65 -12.42 6.43 -3.00
C ASP A 65 -12.80 5.83 -1.63
N TYR A 66 -13.32 4.60 -1.57
CA TYR A 66 -13.88 4.01 -0.36
C TYR A 66 -12.91 4.00 0.82
N ASP A 67 -11.64 3.69 0.55
CA ASP A 67 -10.56 3.60 1.53
C ASP A 67 -9.57 4.77 1.43
N ALA A 68 -9.87 5.80 0.63
CA ALA A 68 -8.92 6.89 0.36
C ALA A 68 -8.54 7.66 1.64
N ASP A 69 -9.48 7.77 2.58
CA ASP A 69 -9.28 8.44 3.87
C ASP A 69 -8.90 7.47 5.01
N ASP A 70 -8.82 6.16 4.75
CA ASP A 70 -8.52 5.18 5.80
C ASP A 70 -7.01 5.15 6.13
N ALA A 71 -6.73 5.25 7.42
CA ALA A 71 -5.37 5.35 7.92
C ALA A 71 -4.63 4.02 7.70
N GLY A 72 -3.68 4.03 6.77
CA GLY A 72 -2.90 2.85 6.38
C GLY A 72 -3.16 2.37 4.95
N PHE A 73 -4.20 2.90 4.28
CA PHE A 73 -4.50 2.64 2.87
C PHE A 73 -4.24 3.86 1.97
N GLN A 74 -3.88 5.00 2.58
CA GLN A 74 -3.47 6.22 1.90
C GLN A 74 -2.34 5.95 0.90
N LEU A 75 -2.43 6.55 -0.28
CA LEU A 75 -1.34 6.54 -1.25
C LEU A 75 -0.27 7.53 -0.79
N MET A 76 0.88 7.02 -0.34
CA MET A 76 1.99 7.83 0.18
C MET A 76 3.22 7.65 -0.71
N SER A 77 3.95 8.73 -0.92
CA SER A 77 5.29 8.67 -1.51
C SER A 77 6.29 8.01 -0.55
N ASP A 78 7.42 7.53 -1.09
CA ASP A 78 8.48 6.91 -0.29
C ASP A 78 8.91 7.79 0.89
N ASP A 79 9.06 9.10 0.66
CA ASP A 79 9.45 10.06 1.69
C ASP A 79 8.38 10.21 2.79
N GLU A 80 7.09 10.20 2.41
CA GLU A 80 5.96 10.28 3.35
C GLU A 80 5.86 9.00 4.20
N ILE A 81 6.06 7.83 3.59
CA ILE A 81 6.11 6.54 4.30
C ILE A 81 7.25 6.54 5.33
N ILE A 82 8.45 6.96 4.91
CA ILE A 82 9.62 7.04 5.79
C ILE A 82 9.36 7.99 6.95
N ALA A 83 8.76 9.16 6.69
CA ALA A 83 8.44 10.15 7.72
C ALA A 83 7.39 9.61 8.73
N GLN A 84 6.44 8.80 8.28
CA GLN A 84 5.43 8.17 9.15
C GLN A 84 6.05 7.11 10.06
N VAL A 85 6.94 6.27 9.55
CA VAL A 85 7.64 5.24 10.34
C VAL A 85 8.64 5.85 11.33
N GLN A 86 9.25 6.98 10.97
CA GLN A 86 10.22 7.66 11.85
C GLN A 86 9.57 8.47 12.97
N LYS A 87 8.27 8.78 12.89
CA LYS A 87 7.56 9.43 14.00
C LYS A 87 7.51 8.47 15.19
N PRO A 88 8.09 8.81 16.36
CA PRO A 88 7.82 8.05 17.56
C PRO A 88 6.33 8.19 17.87
N ASN A 89 5.61 7.07 18.02
CA ASN A 89 4.23 7.06 18.51
C ASN A 89 4.23 7.71 19.91
N SER A 90 3.94 9.01 19.96
CA SER A 90 3.72 9.74 21.19
C SER A 90 2.27 9.53 21.63
N ASP A 91 1.89 8.28 21.83
CA ASP A 91 0.68 7.92 22.56
C ASP A 91 1.02 7.95 24.06
N ASP A 92 1.18 9.15 24.62
CA ASP A 92 1.17 9.36 26.07
C ASP A 92 0.09 10.40 26.40
N ASP A 93 -1.15 10.05 26.06
CA ASP A 93 -2.35 10.62 26.68
C ASP A 93 -2.54 10.00 28.07
N ASN A 94 -1.62 10.26 29.00
CA ASN A 94 -1.89 10.06 30.42
C ASN A 94 -2.13 11.43 31.08
N ARG A 95 -3.31 12.00 30.84
CA ARG A 95 -3.82 13.10 31.67
C ARG A 95 -4.36 12.54 32.98
N GLU A 96 -3.47 12.18 33.91
CA GLU A 96 -3.83 12.17 35.34
C GLU A 96 -3.85 13.62 35.82
N SER A 97 -5.06 14.18 35.87
CA SER A 97 -5.33 15.44 36.57
C SER A 97 -5.97 15.11 37.90
N ASP A 98 -5.15 14.83 38.92
CA ASP A 98 -5.57 14.93 40.31
C ASP A 98 -4.90 16.19 40.90
N GLU A 99 -5.71 17.23 41.07
CA GLU A 99 -5.36 18.47 41.78
C GLU A 99 -5.58 18.26 43.30
N ASP A 100 -4.57 18.61 44.12
CA ASP A 100 -4.61 18.64 45.59
C ASP A 100 -5.55 19.73 46.17
#